data_AF-A0A6V7JNT4-F1
#
_entry.id   AF-A0A6V7JNT4-F1
#
_cell.length_a   1.000
_cell.length_b   1.000
_cell.length_c   1.000
_cell.angle_alpha   90.00
_cell.angle_beta   90.00
_cell.angle_gamma   90.00
#
_symmetry.space_group_name_H-M   'P 1'
#
loop_
_entity.id
_entity.type
_entity.pdbx_description
1 polymer ?
#
loop_
_entity_poly.entity_id
_entity_poly.type
_entity_poly.pdbx_seq_one_letter_code
_entity_poly.pdbx_strand_id
1 'polypeptide(L)'
;SIFCGSLTRDGKFAATGGEDDMAYVWDTTTGEVIHQCTGHKDSVIFAEFNRDDTYLATGDMSGIIQVWRMSDKTLVWDFSIGDAT
;
A
#
# COMPACT_ATOMS: atom_id res chain seq x y z
N SER A 1 13.26 -0.96 7.92
CA SER A 1 12.32 -1.54 8.90
C SER A 1 10.94 -1.66 8.30
N ILE A 2 10.10 -2.60 8.78
CA ILE A 2 8.68 -2.65 8.44
C ILE A 2 7.90 -1.95 9.55
N PHE A 3 6.96 -1.06 9.19
CA PHE A 3 6.18 -0.28 10.15
C PHE A 3 4.72 -0.67 10.19
N CYS A 4 4.17 -1.15 9.08
CA CYS A 4 2.77 -1.51 8.99
C CYS A 4 2.57 -2.76 8.14
N GLY A 5 1.41 -3.39 8.32
CA GLY A 5 0.94 -4.41 7.40
C GLY A 5 -0.50 -4.84 7.69
N SER A 6 -1.12 -5.42 6.67
CA SER A 6 -2.50 -5.91 6.70
C SER A 6 -2.61 -7.19 5.88
N LEU A 7 -3.71 -7.92 6.09
CA LEU A 7 -4.09 -9.09 5.32
C LEU A 7 -5.45 -8.85 4.67
N THR A 8 -5.60 -9.33 3.45
CA THR A 8 -6.93 -9.56 2.85
C THR A 8 -7.74 -10.52 3.71
N ARG A 9 -9.07 -10.48 3.59
CA ARG A 9 -9.98 -11.26 4.46
C ARG A 9 -9.75 -12.76 4.34
N ASP A 10 -9.41 -13.24 3.14
CA ASP A 10 -9.09 -14.64 2.89
C ASP A 10 -7.62 -15.01 3.17
N GLY A 11 -6.81 -14.01 3.51
CA GLY A 11 -5.40 -14.16 3.85
C GLY A 11 -4.48 -14.45 2.67
N LYS A 12 -4.96 -14.43 1.42
CA LYS A 12 -4.12 -14.74 0.24
C LYS A 12 -3.11 -13.65 -0.07
N PHE A 13 -3.44 -12.41 0.26
CA PHE A 13 -2.54 -11.28 0.07
C PHE A 13 -2.25 -10.57 1.38
N ALA A 14 -0.99 -10.21 1.56
CA ALA A 14 -0.53 -9.31 2.60
C ALA A 14 -0.09 -7.99 1.97
N ALA A 15 -0.30 -6.87 2.66
CA ALA A 15 0.33 -5.61 2.35
C ALA A 15 1.30 -5.23 3.47
N THR A 16 2.43 -4.64 3.13
CA THR A 16 3.40 -4.13 4.12
C THR A 16 3.98 -2.80 3.66
N GLY A 17 4.27 -1.90 4.60
CA GLY A 17 4.97 -0.63 4.33
C GLY A 17 6.17 -0.45 5.27
N GLY A 18 7.21 0.23 4.78
CA GLY A 18 8.47 0.37 5.51
C GLY A 18 9.29 1.62 5.17
N GLU A 19 10.54 1.61 5.65
CA GLU A 19 11.53 2.69 5.52
C GLU A 19 12.09 2.87 4.09
N ASP A 20 11.77 1.97 3.17
CA ASP A 20 12.26 2.03 1.79
C ASP A 20 11.33 2.82 0.86
N ASP A 21 10.48 3.67 1.45
CA ASP A 21 9.53 4.55 0.77
C ASP A 21 8.60 3.79 -0.19
N MET A 22 8.32 2.53 0.11
CA MET A 22 7.45 1.68 -0.68
C MET A 22 6.48 0.89 0.20
N ALA A 23 5.33 0.58 -0.39
CA ALA A 23 4.49 -0.51 0.10
C ALA A 23 4.59 -1.71 -0.86
N TYR A 24 4.41 -2.90 -0.33
CA TYR A 24 4.48 -4.15 -1.07
C TYR A 24 3.21 -4.93 -0.88
N VAL A 25 2.77 -5.60 -1.93
CA VAL A 25 1.73 -6.63 -1.86
C VAL A 25 2.36 -7.98 -2.16
N TRP A 26 2.12 -8.92 -1.26
CA TRP A 26 2.69 -10.26 -1.27
C TRP A 26 1.59 -11.27 -1.53
N ASP A 27 1.88 -12.29 -2.33
CA ASP A 27 1.14 -13.55 -2.28
C ASP A 27 1.64 -14.35 -1.08
N THR A 28 0.75 -14.64 -0.12
CA THR A 28 1.12 -15.32 1.13
C THR A 28 1.34 -16.83 0.94
N THR A 29 0.91 -17.39 -0.18
CA THR A 29 1.10 -18.80 -0.51
C THR A 29 2.49 -19.02 -1.09
N THR A 30 2.95 -18.13 -1.97
CA THR A 30 4.26 -18.24 -2.63
C THR A 30 5.37 -17.45 -1.94
N GLY A 31 5.01 -16.42 -1.18
CA GLY A 31 5.96 -15.46 -0.60
C GLY A 31 6.49 -14.44 -1.60
N GLU A 32 5.93 -14.39 -2.82
CA GLU A 32 6.38 -13.48 -3.87
C GLU A 32 5.72 -12.11 -3.75
N VAL A 33 6.49 -11.07 -4.08
CA VAL A 33 5.95 -9.71 -4.27
C VAL A 33 5.19 -9.67 -5.59
N ILE A 34 3.88 -9.43 -5.53
CA ILE A 34 3.02 -9.32 -6.71
C ILE A 34 2.75 -7.86 -7.11
N HIS A 35 3.04 -6.91 -6.22
CA HIS A 35 2.94 -5.47 -6.52
C HIS A 35 3.87 -4.64 -5.64
N GLN A 36 4.46 -3.60 -6.23
CA GLN A 36 5.22 -2.55 -5.53
C GLN A 36 4.46 -1.23 -5.69
N CYS A 37 4.01 -0.67 -4.58
CA CYS A 37 3.32 0.61 -4.52
C CYS A 37 4.36 1.72 -4.42
N THR A 38 4.74 2.28 -5.57
CA THR A 38 5.79 3.30 -5.68
C THR A 38 5.21 4.72 -5.74
N GLY A 39 6.04 5.73 -5.46
CA GLY A 39 5.66 7.15 -5.54
C GLY A 39 5.56 7.86 -4.18
N HIS A 40 5.66 7.11 -3.09
CA HIS A 40 5.91 7.66 -1.76
C HIS A 40 7.29 8.34 -1.70
N LYS A 41 7.43 9.33 -0.82
CA LYS A 41 8.66 10.15 -0.67
C LYS A 41 9.31 10.03 0.71
N ASP A 42 8.71 9.21 1.58
CA ASP A 42 9.18 8.93 2.92
C ASP A 42 8.58 7.56 3.34
N SER A 43 8.94 7.13 4.54
CA SER A 43 8.55 5.86 5.12
C SER A 43 7.04 5.62 5.05
N VAL A 44 6.64 4.48 4.50
CA VAL A 44 5.24 4.05 4.46
C VAL A 44 4.86 3.50 5.83
N ILE A 45 4.01 4.24 6.53
CA ILE A 45 3.56 3.93 7.89
C ILE A 45 2.13 3.37 7.94
N PHE A 46 1.47 3.29 6.78
CA PHE A 46 0.10 2.80 6.66
C PHE A 46 -0.09 2.00 5.37
N ALA A 47 -0.70 0.81 5.47
CA ALA A 47 -1.05 -0.04 4.34
C ALA A 47 -2.25 -0.94 4.69
N GLU A 48 -3.46 -0.60 4.20
CA GLU A 48 -4.71 -1.28 4.58
C GLU A 48 -5.60 -1.60 3.37
N PHE A 49 -6.05 -2.85 3.28
CA PHE A 49 -7.09 -3.24 2.34
C PHE A 49 -8.45 -2.69 2.77
N ASN A 50 -9.28 -2.32 1.80
CA ASN A 50 -10.68 -2.00 2.07
C ASN A 50 -11.49 -3.30 2.37
N ARG A 51 -12.76 -3.14 2.79
CA ARG A 51 -13.57 -4.26 3.32
C ARG A 51 -13.71 -5.47 2.37
N ASP A 52 -13.77 -5.21 1.07
CA ASP A 52 -13.95 -6.22 0.01
C ASP A 52 -12.65 -6.55 -0.73
N ASP A 53 -11.50 -6.09 -0.23
CA ASP A 53 -10.15 -6.34 -0.75
C ASP A 53 -9.91 -5.89 -2.20
N THR A 54 -10.77 -5.01 -2.74
CA THR A 54 -10.63 -4.47 -4.11
C THR A 54 -9.65 -3.31 -4.20
N TYR A 55 -9.42 -2.61 -3.08
CA TYR A 55 -8.51 -1.49 -2.98
C TYR A 55 -7.55 -1.63 -1.80
N LEU A 56 -6.34 -1.12 -2.00
CA LEU A 56 -5.33 -0.94 -0.96
C LEU A 56 -5.04 0.54 -0.81
N ALA A 57 -5.12 1.07 0.40
CA ALA A 57 -4.69 2.42 0.73
C ALA A 57 -3.30 2.39 1.37
N THR A 58 -2.39 3.25 0.91
CA THR A 58 -1.04 3.39 1.46
C THR A 58 -0.78 4.85 1.82
N GLY A 59 0.00 5.09 2.88
CA GLY A 59 0.29 6.42 3.38
C GLY A 59 1.70 6.54 3.96
N ASP A 60 2.38 7.63 3.64
CA ASP A 60 3.74 7.91 4.12
C ASP A 60 3.83 9.09 5.11
N MET A 61 5.00 9.20 5.74
CA MET A 61 5.34 10.26 6.70
C MET A 61 5.42 11.67 6.07
N SER A 62 5.53 11.78 4.74
CA SER A 62 5.53 13.06 4.02
C SER A 62 4.11 13.58 3.73
N GLY A 63 3.09 12.80 4.07
CA GLY A 63 1.69 13.14 3.86
C GLY A 63 1.18 12.80 2.45
N ILE A 64 1.84 11.90 1.73
CA ILE A 64 1.28 11.31 0.51
C ILE A 64 0.38 10.14 0.89
N ILE A 65 -0.83 10.14 0.33
CA ILE A 65 -1.79 9.04 0.38
C ILE A 65 -1.99 8.54 -1.05
N GLN A 66 -1.97 7.23 -1.23
CA GLN A 66 -2.25 6.57 -2.51
C GLN A 66 -3.30 5.48 -2.32
N VAL A 67 -4.17 5.31 -3.32
CA VAL A 67 -5.15 4.24 -3.38
C VAL A 67 -4.93 3.45 -4.66
N TRP A 68 -4.78 2.14 -4.48
CA TRP A 68 -4.44 1.18 -5.53
C TRP A 68 -5.61 0.25 -5.77
N ARG A 69 -5.98 0.01 -7.03
CA ARG A 69 -6.93 -1.05 -7.39
C ARG A 69 -6.18 -2.36 -7.56
N MET A 70 -6.61 -3.40 -6.85
CA MET A 70 -5.87 -4.65 -6.80
C MET A 70 -6.07 -5.58 -8.00
N SER A 71 -7.19 -5.43 -8.73
CA SER A 71 -7.48 -6.25 -9.90
C SER A 71 -6.48 -6.05 -11.05
N ASP A 72 -5.99 -4.83 -11.22
CA ASP A 72 -5.07 -4.43 -12.29
C ASP A 72 -3.79 -3.76 -11.75
N LYS A 73 -3.66 -3.61 -10.43
CA LYS A 73 -2.49 -3.04 -9.74
C LYS A 73 -2.20 -1.61 -10.18
N THR A 74 -3.25 -0.82 -10.36
CA THR A 74 -3.15 0.57 -10.82
C THR A 74 -3.37 1.56 -9.68
N LEU A 75 -2.60 2.64 -9.68
CA LEU A 75 -2.87 3.80 -8.85
C LEU A 75 -4.13 4.49 -9.41
N VAL A 76 -5.17 4.59 -8.59
CA VAL A 76 -6.47 5.18 -9.01
C VAL A 76 -6.72 6.55 -8.41
N TRP A 77 -6.02 6.86 -7.33
CA TRP A 77 -6.09 8.15 -6.66
C TRP A 77 -4.84 8.35 -5.81
N ASP A 78 -4.35 9.58 -5.79
CA ASP A 78 -3.32 10.03 -4.88
C ASP A 78 -3.62 11.45 -4.38
N PHE A 79 -2.95 11.81 -3.29
CA PHE A 79 -3.02 13.13 -2.69
C PHE A 79 -1.75 13.40 -1.90
N SER A 80 -1.15 14.57 -2.07
CA SER A 80 -0.14 15.09 -1.16
C SER A 80 -0.76 16.16 -0.28
N ILE A 81 -0.48 16.13 1.02
CA ILE A 81 -0.89 17.21 1.93
C ILE A 81 -0.37 18.59 1.50
N GLY A 82 0.74 18.65 0.75
CA GLY A 82 1.24 19.88 0.13
C GLY A 82 0.32 20.44 -0.98
N ASP A 83 -0.59 19.64 -1.52
CA ASP A 83 -1.57 20.04 -2.53
C ASP A 83 -2.85 20.63 -1.90
N ALA A 84 -2.99 20.54 -0.57
CA ALA A 84 -4.09 21.17 0.15
C ALA A 84 -3.90 22.69 0.19
N THR A 85 -4.61 23.42 -0.68
CA THR A 85 -4.73 24.88 -0.63
C THR A 85 -5.86 25.33 0.31
#